data_AF-A0A3B9CW55-F1
#
_entry.id   AF-A0A3B9CW55-F1
#
_cell.length_a   1.000
_cell.length_b   1.000
_cell.length_c   1.000
_cell.angle_alpha   90.00
_cell.angle_beta   90.00
_cell.angle_gamma   90.00
#
_symmetry.space_group_name_H-M   'P 1'
#
loop_
_entity.id
_entity.type
_entity.pdbx_description
1 polymer ?
#
loop_
_entity_poly.entity_id
_entity_poly.type
_entity_poly.pdbx_seq_one_letter_code
_entity_poly.pdbx_strand_id
1 'polypeptide(L)'
;MSDLTPAQQALLRTADPRTNEVSSADRGLYKQLVGDFVPPDAFDAHAHLYDLKHLVPEAEFKAPHNSAIGLRQLADCMERWMGASTIRNGLYFPFPVPWVDTADANRFLFESLEDHPGSRGLMLIRPDDDPATTESTLLHCGFRGFKVYHVFADRPDTFLAQQ
;
A
#
# COMPACT_ATOMS: atom_id res chain seq x y z
N MET A 1 22.63 -16.43 -3.08
CA MET A 1 21.43 -16.66 -3.91
C MET A 1 20.25 -16.27 -3.04
N SER A 2 19.19 -15.66 -3.58
CA SER A 2 18.08 -15.17 -2.76
C SER A 2 17.36 -16.34 -2.09
N ASP A 3 17.23 -16.33 -0.77
CA ASP A 3 16.54 -17.37 0.02
C ASP A 3 15.00 -17.26 -0.08
N LEU A 4 14.49 -16.28 -0.83
CA LEU A 4 13.06 -16.07 -1.06
C LEU A 4 12.43 -17.23 -1.84
N THR A 5 11.29 -17.73 -1.36
CA THR A 5 10.41 -18.66 -2.07
C THR A 5 9.91 -18.08 -3.41
N PRO A 6 9.52 -18.92 -4.37
CA PRO A 6 8.93 -18.46 -5.64
C PRO A 6 7.72 -17.53 -5.45
N ALA A 7 6.91 -17.76 -4.40
CA ALA A 7 5.76 -16.94 -4.07
C ALA A 7 6.16 -15.54 -3.61
N GLN A 8 7.15 -15.42 -2.72
CA GLN A 8 7.68 -14.12 -2.29
C GLN A 8 8.34 -13.35 -3.45
N GLN A 9 9.08 -14.06 -4.32
CA GLN A 9 9.64 -13.43 -5.52
C GLN A 9 8.55 -12.92 -6.47
N ALA A 10 7.45 -13.67 -6.63
CA ALA A 10 6.31 -13.24 -7.42
C ALA A 10 5.63 -12.02 -6.81
N LEU A 11 5.42 -12.01 -5.49
CA LEU A 11 4.87 -10.87 -4.76
C LEU A 11 5.72 -9.62 -4.95
N LEU A 12 7.05 -9.69 -4.81
CA LEU A 12 7.92 -8.53 -4.99
C LEU A 12 7.86 -7.98 -6.43
N ARG A 13 7.73 -8.85 -7.44
CA ARG A 13 7.56 -8.40 -8.83
C ARG A 13 6.24 -7.68 -9.05
N THR A 14 5.14 -8.18 -8.48
CA THR A 14 3.81 -7.57 -8.66
C THR A 14 3.58 -6.35 -7.79
N ALA A 15 4.25 -6.28 -6.63
CA ALA A 15 4.17 -5.18 -5.69
C ALA A 15 5.17 -4.05 -5.99
N ASP A 16 6.03 -4.18 -6.99
CA ASP A 16 6.83 -3.03 -7.46
C ASP A 16 6.20 -2.43 -8.73
N PRO A 17 5.30 -1.43 -8.60
CA PRO A 17 4.64 -0.82 -9.75
C PRO A 17 5.63 -0.12 -10.68
N ARG A 18 6.86 0.19 -10.24
CA ARG A 18 7.88 0.85 -11.08
C ARG A 18 8.33 -0.06 -12.22
N THR A 19 8.28 -1.38 -12.02
CA THR A 19 8.63 -2.37 -13.04
C THR A 19 7.56 -2.57 -14.11
N ASN A 20 6.36 -2.02 -13.93
CA ASN A 20 5.32 -2.08 -14.95
C ASN A 20 5.72 -1.26 -16.17
N GLU A 21 5.73 -1.91 -17.34
CA GLU A 21 5.90 -1.23 -18.62
C GLU A 21 4.60 -0.48 -18.97
N VAL A 22 4.75 0.76 -19.45
CA VAL A 22 3.61 1.58 -19.90
C VAL A 22 3.85 2.02 -21.34
N SER A 23 3.17 1.36 -22.26
CA SER A 23 3.26 1.60 -23.70
C SER A 23 2.43 2.80 -24.16
N SER A 24 2.50 3.12 -25.45
CA SER A 24 1.60 4.08 -26.08
C SER A 24 0.17 3.55 -26.21
N ALA A 25 0.00 2.23 -26.33
CA ALA A 25 -1.31 1.60 -26.39
C ALA A 25 -2.07 1.75 -25.06
N ASP A 26 -1.40 1.59 -23.91
CA ASP A 26 -2.00 1.76 -22.59
C ASP A 26 -2.53 3.18 -22.37
N ARG A 27 -1.74 4.19 -22.78
CA ARG A 27 -2.13 5.60 -22.73
C ARG A 27 -3.31 5.89 -23.66
N GLY A 28 -3.31 5.28 -24.84
CA GLY A 28 -4.42 5.36 -25.79
C GLY A 28 -5.72 4.77 -25.22
N LEU A 29 -5.62 3.60 -24.59
CA LEU A 29 -6.74 2.92 -23.94
C LEU A 29 -7.31 3.76 -22.78
N TYR A 30 -6.43 4.30 -21.92
CA TYR A 30 -6.84 5.18 -20.84
C TYR A 30 -7.63 6.39 -21.38
N LYS A 31 -7.08 7.10 -22.36
CA LYS A 31 -7.72 8.27 -22.95
C LYS A 31 -9.09 7.93 -23.56
N GLN A 32 -9.20 6.79 -24.24
CA GLN A 32 -10.44 6.40 -24.91
C GLN A 32 -11.55 5.97 -23.94
N LEU A 33 -11.21 5.30 -22.84
CA LEU A 33 -12.20 4.64 -21.99
C LEU A 33 -12.44 5.33 -20.65
N VAL A 34 -11.46 6.04 -20.10
CA VAL A 34 -11.46 6.46 -18.69
C VAL A 34 -11.06 7.93 -18.50
N GLY A 35 -10.22 8.49 -19.37
CA GLY A 35 -9.61 9.81 -19.18
C GLY A 35 -10.60 10.94 -18.92
N ASP A 36 -11.71 10.98 -19.67
CA ASP A 36 -12.76 12.01 -19.51
C ASP A 36 -13.72 11.71 -18.34
N PHE A 37 -13.71 10.49 -17.81
CA PHE A 37 -14.55 10.09 -16.67
C PHE A 37 -13.93 10.50 -15.33
N VAL A 38 -12.60 10.50 -15.21
CA VAL A 38 -11.90 10.83 -13.95
C VAL A 38 -11.91 12.35 -13.75
N PRO A 39 -12.67 12.87 -12.76
CA PRO A 39 -12.73 14.31 -12.55
C PRO A 39 -11.41 14.86 -11.98
N PRO A 40 -11.16 16.17 -12.15
CA PRO A 40 -10.16 16.87 -11.35
C PRO A 40 -10.41 16.63 -9.85
N ASP A 41 -9.33 16.54 -9.07
CA ASP A 41 -9.39 16.35 -7.61
C ASP A 41 -10.09 15.06 -7.15
N ALA A 42 -10.16 14.06 -8.01
CA ALA A 42 -10.56 12.71 -7.61
C ALA A 42 -9.72 12.22 -6.41
N PHE A 43 -10.33 11.39 -5.58
CA PHE A 43 -9.74 10.84 -4.37
C PHE A 43 -9.68 9.32 -4.48
N ASP A 44 -8.48 8.75 -4.40
CA ASP A 44 -8.31 7.30 -4.42
C ASP A 44 -8.71 6.73 -3.05
N ALA A 45 -9.87 6.07 -2.99
CA ALA A 45 -10.37 5.53 -1.73
C ALA A 45 -9.68 4.21 -1.29
N HIS A 46 -8.80 3.63 -2.12
CA HIS A 46 -8.18 2.34 -1.83
C HIS A 46 -6.81 2.17 -2.49
N ALA A 47 -5.75 2.55 -1.77
CA ALA A 47 -4.39 2.28 -2.19
C ALA A 47 -3.49 1.86 -1.02
N HIS A 48 -2.39 1.20 -1.36
CA HIS A 48 -1.40 0.78 -0.38
C HIS A 48 -0.11 1.58 -0.51
N LEU A 49 0.44 1.99 0.62
CA LEU A 49 1.80 2.51 0.74
C LEU A 49 2.61 1.56 1.60
N TYR A 50 3.82 1.20 1.15
CA TYR A 50 4.65 0.21 1.79
C TYR A 50 6.10 0.34 1.34
N ASP A 51 7.02 -0.21 2.13
CA ASP A 51 8.34 -0.56 1.66
C ASP A 51 8.33 -2.02 1.20
N LEU A 52 9.00 -2.34 0.09
CA LEU A 52 9.13 -3.72 -0.40
C LEU A 52 9.73 -4.66 0.67
N LYS A 53 10.53 -4.14 1.60
CA LYS A 53 11.05 -4.92 2.75
C LYS A 53 9.93 -5.43 3.65
N HIS A 54 8.79 -4.75 3.73
CA HIS A 54 7.65 -5.20 4.56
C HIS A 54 6.99 -6.45 3.98
N LEU A 55 7.19 -6.72 2.69
CA LEU A 55 6.49 -7.79 1.97
C LEU A 55 7.20 -9.14 2.08
N VAL A 56 8.41 -9.18 2.62
CA VAL A 56 9.19 -10.40 2.81
C VAL A 56 9.82 -10.41 4.21
N PRO A 57 10.09 -11.59 4.80
CA PRO A 57 10.75 -11.68 6.09
C PRO A 57 12.13 -11.02 6.09
N GLU A 58 12.47 -10.34 7.20
CA GLU A 58 13.68 -9.51 7.33
C GLU A 58 14.99 -10.26 7.06
N ALA A 59 15.05 -11.56 7.42
CA ALA A 59 16.23 -12.40 7.25
C ALA A 59 16.65 -12.62 5.77
N GLU A 60 15.76 -12.32 4.81
CA GLU A 60 15.91 -12.71 3.41
C GLU A 60 16.09 -11.50 2.46
N PHE A 61 16.05 -10.27 2.97
CA PHE A 61 15.98 -9.07 2.13
C PHE A 61 17.31 -8.32 1.97
N LYS A 62 17.87 -8.34 0.76
CA LYS A 62 18.85 -7.35 0.30
C LYS A 62 18.11 -6.26 -0.46
N ALA A 63 17.59 -5.26 0.26
CA ALA A 63 16.85 -4.17 -0.34
C ALA A 63 17.70 -3.48 -1.42
N PRO A 64 17.21 -3.30 -2.67
CA PRO A 64 17.76 -2.27 -3.52
C PRO A 64 17.59 -0.92 -2.81
N HIS A 65 18.52 0.03 -3.02
CA HIS A 65 18.54 1.36 -2.37
C HIS A 65 17.27 2.23 -2.53
N ASN A 66 16.23 1.72 -3.19
CA ASN A 66 14.95 2.39 -3.43
C ASN A 66 13.79 1.37 -3.27
N SER A 67 13.51 0.90 -2.06
CA SER A 67 12.45 -0.07 -1.79
C SER A 67 11.11 0.56 -1.39
N ALA A 68 11.10 1.86 -1.05
CA ALA A 68 9.91 2.58 -0.65
C ALA A 68 8.94 2.81 -1.83
N ILE A 69 7.70 2.38 -1.65
CA ILE A 69 6.54 2.70 -2.48
C ILE A 69 5.65 3.65 -1.65
N GLY A 70 6.13 4.89 -1.48
CA GLY A 70 5.37 5.98 -0.86
C GLY A 70 4.45 6.69 -1.85
N LEU A 71 3.73 7.71 -1.38
CA LEU A 71 2.73 8.42 -2.19
C LEU A 71 3.33 9.04 -3.45
N ARG A 72 4.52 9.63 -3.35
CA ARG A 72 5.25 10.15 -4.51
C ARG A 72 5.54 9.06 -5.55
N GLN A 73 6.13 7.95 -5.14
CA GLN A 73 6.47 6.85 -6.06
C GLN A 73 5.24 6.25 -6.71
N LEU A 74 4.15 6.09 -5.95
CA LEU A 74 2.88 5.62 -6.49
C LEU A 74 2.32 6.60 -7.53
N ALA A 75 2.30 7.90 -7.23
CA ALA A 75 1.80 8.92 -8.13
C ALA A 75 2.65 9.05 -9.41
N ASP A 76 3.97 8.98 -9.30
CA ASP A 76 4.88 8.96 -10.46
C ASP A 76 4.61 7.73 -11.34
N CYS A 77 4.32 6.58 -10.74
CA CYS A 77 3.96 5.37 -11.48
C CYS A 77 2.63 5.53 -12.23
N MET A 78 1.64 6.15 -11.60
CA MET A 78 0.33 6.43 -12.22
C MET A 78 0.42 7.47 -13.34
N GLU A 79 1.24 8.50 -13.16
CA GLU A 79 1.44 9.56 -14.15
C GLU A 79 1.94 9.05 -15.49
N ARG A 80 2.69 7.94 -15.51
CA ARG A 80 3.11 7.29 -16.75
C ARG A 80 1.94 6.92 -17.65
N TRP A 81 0.77 6.54 -17.14
CA TRP A 81 -0.38 6.16 -17.97
C TRP A 81 -1.55 7.13 -17.89
N MET A 82 -1.71 7.87 -16.79
CA MET A 82 -2.78 8.85 -16.59
C MET A 82 -2.41 10.28 -17.03
N GLY A 83 -1.12 10.62 -17.09
CA GLY A 83 -0.65 11.98 -17.38
C GLY A 83 -1.23 13.02 -16.41
N ALA A 84 -1.76 14.12 -16.94
CA ALA A 84 -2.30 15.23 -16.14
C ALA A 84 -3.49 14.84 -15.25
N SER A 85 -4.19 13.74 -15.56
CA SER A 85 -5.33 13.23 -14.78
C SER A 85 -4.92 12.37 -13.57
N THR A 86 -3.63 12.35 -13.22
CA THR A 86 -3.11 11.56 -12.08
C THR A 86 -3.75 11.98 -10.77
N ILE A 87 -4.30 11.01 -10.06
CA ILE A 87 -4.84 11.19 -8.71
C ILE A 87 -3.69 11.38 -7.71
N ARG A 88 -3.74 12.45 -6.92
CA ARG A 88 -2.67 12.82 -5.98
C ARG A 88 -3.06 12.69 -4.50
N ASN A 89 -4.35 12.54 -4.21
CA ASN A 89 -4.90 12.41 -2.87
C ASN A 89 -5.67 11.10 -2.72
N GLY A 90 -5.64 10.51 -1.53
CA GLY A 90 -6.31 9.25 -1.30
C GLY A 90 -6.34 8.79 0.15
N LEU A 91 -6.96 7.63 0.36
CA LEU A 91 -7.02 6.86 1.59
C LEU A 91 -6.08 5.68 1.46
N TYR A 92 -5.01 5.73 2.25
CA TYR A 92 -3.90 4.80 2.18
C TYR A 92 -3.84 3.92 3.43
N PHE A 93 -3.36 2.70 3.24
CA PHE A 93 -3.10 1.76 4.34
C PHE A 93 -1.95 0.82 3.98
N PRO A 94 -1.28 0.21 4.96
CA PRO A 94 -0.17 -0.67 4.67
C PRO A 94 -0.62 -1.96 3.95
N PHE A 95 0.33 -2.67 3.33
CA PHE A 95 0.07 -3.92 2.61
C PHE A 95 -0.04 -5.12 3.58
N PRO A 96 -1.11 -5.93 3.53
CA PRO A 96 -1.41 -6.95 4.54
C PRO A 96 -0.79 -8.31 4.20
N VAL A 97 0.51 -8.50 4.44
CA VAL A 97 1.11 -9.86 4.44
C VAL A 97 1.08 -10.45 5.87
N PRO A 98 0.90 -11.78 6.05
CA PRO A 98 0.70 -12.37 7.39
C PRO A 98 1.81 -12.03 8.41
N TRP A 99 3.05 -11.94 7.94
CA TRP A 99 4.25 -11.68 8.74
C TRP A 99 4.61 -10.20 8.89
N VAL A 100 3.79 -9.27 8.37
CA VAL A 100 4.12 -7.85 8.43
C VAL A 100 4.22 -7.38 9.89
N ASP A 101 5.28 -6.62 10.18
CA ASP A 101 5.35 -5.80 11.38
C ASP A 101 4.39 -4.61 11.20
N THR A 102 3.27 -4.65 11.90
CA THR A 102 2.24 -3.61 11.80
C THR A 102 2.72 -2.27 12.33
N ALA A 103 3.63 -2.24 13.30
CA ALA A 103 4.16 -1.00 13.85
C ALA A 103 5.10 -0.32 12.84
N ASP A 104 6.04 -1.04 12.23
CA ASP A 104 6.92 -0.49 11.17
C ASP A 104 6.10 -0.04 9.95
N ALA A 105 5.12 -0.85 9.54
CA ALA A 105 4.28 -0.54 8.39
C ALA A 105 3.39 0.70 8.62
N ASN A 106 2.83 0.86 9.83
CA ASN A 106 2.06 2.06 10.20
C ASN A 106 2.95 3.30 10.32
N ARG A 107 4.17 3.17 10.86
CA ARG A 107 5.14 4.27 10.91
C ARG A 107 5.49 4.75 9.50
N PHE A 108 5.81 3.82 8.60
CA PHE A 108 6.08 4.15 7.20
C PHE A 108 4.91 4.90 6.54
N LEU A 109 3.68 4.45 6.79
CA LEU A 109 2.49 5.14 6.29
C LEU A 109 2.37 6.56 6.84
N PHE A 110 2.57 6.74 8.14
CA PHE A 110 2.52 8.05 8.79
C PHE A 110 3.54 9.02 8.18
N GLU A 111 4.80 8.59 8.08
CA GLU A 111 5.89 9.37 7.47
C GLU A 111 5.61 9.67 5.99
N SER A 112 5.04 8.71 5.24
CA SER A 112 4.70 8.89 3.82
C SER A 112 3.58 9.91 3.57
N LEU A 113 2.83 10.32 4.61
CA LEU A 113 1.70 11.23 4.51
C LEU A 113 1.95 12.61 5.14
N GLU A 114 3.11 12.84 5.78
CA GLU A 114 3.41 14.06 6.54
C GLU A 114 3.20 15.35 5.71
N ASP A 115 3.70 15.36 4.47
CA ASP A 115 3.60 16.50 3.56
C ASP A 115 2.35 16.47 2.66
N HIS A 116 1.37 15.60 2.96
CA HIS A 116 0.22 15.32 2.09
C HIS A 116 -1.13 15.53 2.82
N PRO A 117 -1.49 16.77 3.17
CA PRO A 117 -2.70 17.08 3.96
C PRO A 117 -4.02 16.75 3.25
N GLY A 118 -4.01 16.52 1.93
CA GLY A 118 -5.17 16.04 1.16
C GLY A 118 -5.43 14.54 1.32
N SER A 119 -4.47 13.77 1.84
CA SER A 119 -4.52 12.32 1.98
C SER A 119 -4.85 11.89 3.41
N ARG A 120 -5.27 10.64 3.57
CA ARG A 120 -5.64 10.05 4.87
C ARG A 120 -5.04 8.65 5.00
N GLY A 121 -4.71 8.25 6.22
CA GLY A 121 -4.25 6.91 6.54
C GLY A 121 -5.29 6.12 7.33
N LEU A 122 -5.39 4.81 7.10
CA LEU A 122 -5.98 3.85 8.03
C LEU A 122 -4.88 3.01 8.66
N MET A 123 -4.94 2.88 9.99
CA MET A 123 -3.99 2.08 10.76
C MET A 123 -4.23 0.59 10.52
N LEU A 124 -3.18 -0.14 10.17
CA LEU A 124 -3.19 -1.60 10.15
C LEU A 124 -3.15 -2.13 11.59
N ILE A 125 -4.11 -2.98 11.95
CA ILE A 125 -4.20 -3.55 13.30
C ILE A 125 -4.33 -5.08 13.24
N ARG A 126 -3.94 -5.73 14.34
CA ARG A 126 -4.15 -7.16 14.59
C ARG A 126 -5.27 -7.37 15.62
N PRO A 127 -5.94 -8.54 15.62
CA PRO A 127 -7.00 -8.83 16.59
C PRO A 127 -6.56 -8.80 18.06
N ASP A 128 -5.27 -9.04 18.31
CA ASP A 128 -4.64 -9.16 19.63
C ASP A 128 -3.84 -7.91 20.04
N ASP A 129 -3.87 -6.83 19.23
CA ASP A 129 -3.25 -5.56 19.60
C ASP A 129 -3.88 -4.98 20.88
N ASP A 130 -3.05 -4.39 21.73
CA ASP A 130 -3.51 -3.72 22.95
C ASP A 130 -4.36 -2.48 22.63
N PRO A 131 -5.64 -2.39 23.07
CA PRO A 131 -6.52 -1.31 22.69
C PRO A 131 -6.03 0.09 23.07
N ALA A 132 -5.36 0.23 24.22
CA ALA A 132 -4.88 1.53 24.69
C ALA A 132 -3.71 2.03 23.83
N THR A 133 -2.80 1.13 23.47
CA THR A 133 -1.70 1.42 22.56
C THR A 133 -2.22 1.76 21.16
N THR A 134 -3.17 0.98 20.64
CA THR A 134 -3.82 1.23 19.35
C THR A 134 -4.50 2.60 19.28
N GLU A 135 -5.27 2.98 20.31
CA GLU A 135 -5.92 4.29 20.38
C GLU A 135 -4.88 5.42 20.43
N SER A 136 -3.85 5.28 21.26
CA SER A 136 -2.77 6.27 21.35
C SER A 136 -2.06 6.48 20.02
N THR A 137 -1.74 5.40 19.29
CA THR A 137 -1.12 5.48 17.96
C THR A 137 -2.05 6.10 16.92
N LEU A 138 -3.33 5.71 16.90
CA LEU A 138 -4.33 6.28 16.00
C LEU A 138 -4.41 7.81 16.13
N LEU A 139 -4.49 8.29 17.38
CA LEU A 139 -4.60 9.72 17.68
C LEU A 139 -3.30 10.47 17.39
N HIS A 140 -2.15 9.91 17.77
CA HIS A 140 -0.84 10.53 17.53
C HIS A 140 -0.55 10.69 16.04
N CYS A 141 -0.78 9.63 15.25
CA CYS A 141 -0.53 9.65 13.81
C CYS A 141 -1.64 10.33 12.99
N GLY A 142 -2.76 10.70 13.61
CA GLY A 142 -3.89 11.35 12.94
C GLY A 142 -4.62 10.46 11.92
N PHE A 143 -4.53 9.14 12.08
CA PHE A 143 -5.23 8.18 11.22
C PHE A 143 -6.76 8.29 11.35
N ARG A 144 -7.50 7.94 10.30
CA ARG A 144 -8.97 8.10 10.23
C ARG A 144 -9.76 6.85 10.57
N GLY A 145 -9.07 5.81 11.03
CA GLY A 145 -9.67 4.57 11.47
C GLY A 145 -8.71 3.41 11.26
N PHE A 146 -9.28 2.21 11.26
CA PHE A 146 -8.55 0.97 11.17
C PHE A 146 -8.78 0.28 9.83
N LYS A 147 -7.77 -0.44 9.37
CA LYS A 147 -7.87 -1.39 8.28
C LYS A 147 -7.65 -2.79 8.85
N VAL A 148 -8.73 -3.55 8.94
CA VAL A 148 -8.73 -4.94 9.43
C VAL A 148 -8.59 -5.90 8.26
N TYR A 149 -7.82 -6.98 8.45
CA TYR A 149 -7.65 -8.02 7.44
C TYR A 149 -7.81 -9.42 8.02
N HIS A 150 -8.47 -10.29 7.26
CA HIS A 150 -8.64 -11.69 7.62
C HIS A 150 -7.32 -12.45 7.75
N VAL A 151 -6.27 -12.03 7.04
CA VAL A 151 -4.95 -12.68 7.06
C VAL A 151 -4.28 -12.68 8.44
N PHE A 152 -4.77 -11.86 9.38
CA PHE A 152 -4.32 -11.83 10.78
C PHE A 152 -5.23 -12.60 11.74
N ALA A 153 -6.30 -13.22 11.25
CA ALA A 153 -7.12 -14.08 12.10
C ALA A 153 -6.32 -15.33 12.50
N ASP A 154 -6.39 -15.71 13.78
CA ASP A 154 -5.76 -16.91 14.32
C ASP A 154 -6.53 -18.17 13.92
N ARG A 155 -6.55 -18.48 12.62
CA ARG A 155 -7.14 -19.70 12.07
C ARG A 155 -6.56 -20.05 10.69
N PRO A 156 -6.56 -21.33 10.29
CA PRO A 156 -6.00 -21.76 9.01
C PRO A 156 -6.76 -21.24 7.78
N ASP A 157 -8.10 -21.27 7.80
CA ASP A 157 -8.92 -20.71 6.72
C ASP A 157 -9.35 -19.29 7.08
N THR A 158 -8.66 -18.32 6.48
CA THR A 158 -8.95 -16.92 6.74
C THR A 158 -9.99 -16.36 5.77
N PHE A 159 -10.09 -16.89 4.55
CA PHE A 159 -10.90 -16.31 3.46
C PHE A 159 -12.38 -16.72 3.54
N LEU A 160 -12.65 -18.00 3.87
CA LEU A 160 -14.02 -18.52 3.97
C LEU A 160 -14.43 -18.62 5.44
N ALA A 161 -14.77 -17.47 6.03
CA ALA A 161 -15.44 -17.47 7.32
C ALA A 161 -16.85 -18.09 7.18
N GLN A 162 -17.17 -19.13 7.96
CA GLN A 162 -18.58 -19.47 8.18
C GLN A 162 -19.20 -18.33 9.00
N GLN A 163 -20.24 -17.70 8.46
CA GLN A 163 -21.01 -16.65 9.13
C GLN A 163 -22.08 -17.24 10.03
#